data_AF-A0A1I3IS56-F1
#
_entry.id   AF-A0A1I3IS56-F1
#
_cell.length_a   1.000
_cell.length_b   1.000
_cell.length_c   1.000
_cell.angle_alpha   90.00
_cell.angle_beta   90.00
_cell.angle_gamma   90.00
#
_symmetry.space_group_name_H-M   'P 1'
#
loop_
_entity.id
_entity.type
_entity.pdbx_description
1 polymer ?
#
loop_
_entity_poly.entity_id
_entity_poly.type
_entity_poly.pdbx_seq_one_letter_code
_entity_poly.pdbx_strand_id
1 'polypeptide(L)'
;MKLRLLLKGIGISAVMPWFVYFIALGLQARMQSQQNDFQYHDSYFLVLNVGWTGYAIGFAVCFVLLAIGYVLFAAVKKVKS
;
A
#
# COMPACT_ATOMS: atom_id res chain seq x y z
N MET A 1 -17.94 -14.32 4.82
CA MET A 1 -17.47 -13.82 3.50
C MET A 1 -17.30 -15.00 2.55
N LYS A 2 -17.65 -14.89 1.26
CA LYS A 2 -17.43 -15.98 0.30
C LYS A 2 -15.92 -16.17 0.07
N LEU A 3 -15.44 -17.42 -0.04
CA LEU A 3 -14.01 -17.73 -0.20
C LEU A 3 -13.35 -17.00 -1.39
N ARG A 4 -14.06 -16.90 -2.52
CA ARG A 4 -13.59 -16.16 -3.71
C ARG A 4 -13.36 -14.67 -3.45
N LEU A 5 -14.15 -14.05 -2.58
CA LEU A 5 -14.00 -12.65 -2.18
C LEU A 5 -12.80 -12.47 -1.24
N LEU A 6 -12.55 -13.44 -0.35
CA LEU A 6 -11.38 -13.45 0.53
C LEU A 6 -10.08 -13.55 -0.27
N LEU A 7 -10.00 -14.50 -1.21
CA LEU A 7 -8.81 -14.68 -2.04
C LEU A 7 -8.52 -13.43 -2.90
N LYS A 8 -9.57 -12.82 -3.46
CA LYS A 8 -9.43 -11.54 -4.17
C LYS A 8 -8.98 -10.41 -3.24
N GLY A 9 -9.52 -10.34 -2.03
CA GLY A 9 -9.11 -9.35 -1.02
C GLY A 9 -7.65 -9.48 -0.64
N ILE A 10 -7.18 -10.70 -0.36
CA ILE A 10 -5.76 -10.98 -0.06
C ILE A 10 -4.88 -10.57 -1.24
N GLY A 11 -5.26 -10.93 -2.47
CA GLY A 11 -4.53 -10.54 -3.67
C GLY A 11 -4.43 -9.02 -3.83
N ILE A 12 -5.53 -8.28 -3.66
CA ILE A 12 -5.54 -6.82 -3.74
C ILE A 12 -4.67 -6.21 -2.64
N SER A 13 -4.79 -6.70 -1.39
CA SER A 13 -3.99 -6.22 -0.26
C SER A 13 -2.50 -6.50 -0.41
N ALA A 14 -2.10 -7.51 -1.18
CA ALA A 14 -0.70 -7.80 -1.50
C ALA A 14 -0.16 -6.95 -2.66
N VAL A 15 -0.99 -6.70 -3.68
CA VAL A 15 -0.61 -5.90 -4.85
C VAL A 15 -0.51 -4.41 -4.52
N MET A 16 -1.39 -3.89 -3.66
CA MET A 16 -1.43 -2.45 -3.36
C MET A 16 -0.13 -1.89 -2.76
N PRO A 17 0.45 -2.49 -1.70
CA PRO A 17 1.72 -2.04 -1.15
C PRO A 17 2.85 -2.06 -2.18
N TRP A 18 2.85 -3.05 -3.07
CA TRP A 18 3.82 -3.17 -4.16
C TRP A 18 3.66 -2.03 -5.17
N PHE A 19 2.43 -1.70 -5.54
CA PHE A 19 2.11 -0.59 -6.45
C PHE A 19 2.53 0.77 -5.86
N VAL A 20 2.21 1.01 -4.58
CA VAL A 20 2.61 2.23 -3.86
C VAL A 20 4.14 2.33 -3.78
N TYR A 21 4.82 1.22 -3.51
CA TYR A 21 6.28 1.17 -3.46
C TYR A 21 6.91 1.55 -4.81
N PHE A 22 6.43 1.00 -5.93
CA PHE A 22 6.94 1.37 -7.25
C PHE A 22 6.70 2.84 -7.60
N ILE A 23 5.55 3.39 -7.21
CA ILE A 23 5.29 4.83 -7.41
C ILE A 23 6.28 5.66 -6.61
N ALA A 24 6.53 5.29 -5.34
CA ALA A 24 7.49 5.97 -4.49
C ALA A 24 8.92 5.92 -5.09
N LEU A 25 9.34 4.74 -5.59
CA LEU A 25 10.61 4.59 -6.29
C LEU A 25 10.68 5.44 -7.58
N GLY A 26 9.62 5.47 -8.37
CA GLY A 26 9.56 6.29 -9.59
C GLY A 26 9.63 7.79 -9.29
N LEU A 27 8.97 8.24 -8.24
CA LEU A 27 9.06 9.63 -7.76
C LEU A 27 10.46 9.95 -7.24
N GLN A 28 11.06 9.06 -6.46
CA GLN A 28 12.43 9.20 -5.98
C GLN A 28 13.42 9.34 -7.15
N ALA A 29 13.36 8.43 -8.13
CA ALA A 29 14.22 8.46 -9.30
C ALA A 29 14.06 9.76 -10.12
N ARG A 30 12.85 10.30 -10.21
CA ARG A 30 12.60 11.59 -10.88
C ARG A 30 13.18 12.77 -10.11
N MET A 31 13.11 12.76 -8.79
CA MET A 31 13.64 13.83 -7.94
C MET A 31 15.17 13.83 -7.88
N GLN A 32 15.80 12.68 -8.16
CA GLN A 32 17.25 12.50 -8.29
C GLN A 32 17.82 12.94 -9.65
N SER A 33 17.11 13.74 -10.45
CA SER A 33 17.74 14.31 -11.65
C SER A 33 18.98 15.14 -11.27
N GLN A 34 20.02 15.12 -12.11
CA GLN A 34 21.36 15.68 -11.82
C GLN A 34 21.37 17.12 -11.27
N GLN A 35 20.29 17.88 -11.51
CA GLN A 35 20.13 19.25 -11.04
C GLN A 35 19.82 19.35 -9.53
N ASN A 36 19.26 18.29 -8.92
CA ASN A 36 18.90 18.22 -7.51
C ASN A 36 19.78 17.25 -6.70
N ASP A 37 20.62 16.46 -7.36
CA ASP A 37 21.45 15.42 -6.72
C ASP A 37 22.35 16.00 -5.61
N PHE A 38 22.89 17.20 -5.80
CA PHE A 38 23.72 17.89 -4.79
C PHE A 38 23.03 18.10 -3.43
N GLN A 39 21.69 18.23 -3.41
CA GLN A 39 20.92 18.40 -2.19
C GLN A 39 20.51 17.05 -1.57
N TYR A 40 20.40 15.99 -2.37
CA TYR A 40 19.82 14.73 -1.94
C TYR A 40 20.84 13.59 -1.79
N HIS A 41 22.07 13.72 -2.32
CA HIS A 41 23.11 12.67 -2.40
C HIS A 41 23.46 12.03 -1.05
N ASP A 42 23.45 12.82 0.04
CA ASP A 42 23.77 12.37 1.40
C ASP A 42 22.60 12.58 2.39
N SER A 43 21.41 12.89 1.89
CA SER A 43 20.23 13.11 2.73
C SER A 43 19.51 11.79 3.02
N TYR A 44 18.90 11.65 4.22
CA TYR A 44 18.03 10.51 4.56
C TYR A 44 16.83 10.34 3.60
N PHE A 45 16.59 11.29 2.69
CA PHE A 45 15.64 11.17 1.60
C PHE A 45 15.95 9.95 0.69
N LEU A 46 17.21 9.50 0.64
CA LEU A 46 17.65 8.30 -0.07
C LEU A 46 17.17 6.97 0.56
N VAL A 47 16.74 6.99 1.83
CA VAL A 47 16.47 5.77 2.61
C VAL A 47 14.97 5.49 2.73
N LEU A 48 14.21 5.70 1.66
CA LEU A 48 12.89 5.07 1.51
C LEU A 48 13.01 3.65 0.93
N ASN A 49 13.95 2.87 1.47
CA ASN A 49 13.93 1.43 1.28
C ASN A 49 12.85 0.86 2.21
N VAL A 50 11.62 0.82 1.72
CA VAL A 50 10.53 0.09 2.36
C VAL A 50 10.86 -1.40 2.25
N GLY A 51 11.70 -1.89 3.19
CA GLY A 51 12.06 -3.29 3.27
C GLY A 51 10.83 -4.17 3.51
N TRP A 52 11.06 -5.48 3.60
CA TRP A 52 9.99 -6.47 3.82
C TRP A 52 9.07 -6.15 4.99
N THR A 53 9.58 -5.51 6.05
CA THR A 53 8.80 -5.03 7.19
C THR A 53 7.75 -3.98 6.79
N GLY A 54 8.14 -2.97 6.00
CA GLY A 54 7.22 -1.93 5.55
C GLY A 54 6.19 -2.48 4.56
N TYR A 55 6.58 -3.45 3.73
CA TYR A 55 5.64 -4.19 2.88
C TYR A 55 4.59 -4.96 3.71
N ALA A 56 5.03 -5.67 4.77
CA ALA A 56 4.14 -6.41 5.65
C ALA A 56 3.16 -5.48 6.40
N ILE A 57 3.63 -4.32 6.86
CA ILE A 57 2.79 -3.29 7.47
C ILE A 57 1.75 -2.79 6.46
N GLY A 58 2.18 -2.46 5.23
CA GLY A 58 1.27 -2.03 4.17
C GLY A 58 0.20 -3.08 3.84
N PHE A 59 0.60 -4.35 3.74
CA PHE A 59 -0.33 -5.46 3.53
C PHE A 59 -1.36 -5.55 4.66
N ALA A 60 -0.93 -5.52 5.91
CA ALA A 60 -1.81 -5.61 7.07
C ALA A 60 -2.82 -4.45 7.10
N VAL A 61 -2.35 -3.22 6.86
CA VAL A 61 -3.22 -2.03 6.79
C VAL A 61 -4.27 -2.18 5.68
N CYS A 62 -3.86 -2.55 4.46
CA CYS A 62 -4.78 -2.74 3.34
C CYS A 62 -5.80 -3.86 3.63
N PHE A 63 -5.38 -4.95 4.25
CA PHE A 63 -6.26 -6.07 4.57
C PHE A 63 -7.27 -5.70 5.66
N VAL A 64 -6.84 -4.98 6.69
CA VAL A 64 -7.72 -4.47 7.76
C VAL A 64 -8.76 -3.51 7.20
N LEU A 65 -8.38 -2.56 6.35
CA LEU A 65 -9.32 -1.63 5.71
C LEU A 65 -10.37 -2.36 4.88
N LEU A 66 -9.96 -3.39 4.13
CA LEU A 66 -10.87 -4.21 3.33
C LEU A 66 -11.84 -4.99 4.21
N ALA A 67 -11.36 -5.55 5.33
CA ALA A 67 -12.20 -6.23 6.31
C ALA A 67 -13.23 -5.29 6.95
N ILE A 68 -12.80 -4.09 7.36
CA ILE A 68 -13.69 -3.05 7.91
C ILE A 68 -14.77 -2.67 6.88
N GLY A 69 -14.37 -2.38 5.64
CA GLY A 69 -15.30 -2.03 4.57
C GLY A 69 -16.34 -3.13 4.31
N TYR A 70 -15.93 -4.40 4.35
CA TYR A 70 -16.85 -5.53 4.22
C TYR A 70 -17.85 -5.62 5.39
N VAL A 71 -17.39 -5.43 6.63
CA VAL A 71 -18.25 -5.43 7.82
C VAL A 71 -19.27 -4.30 7.75
N LEU A 72 -18.84 -3.09 7.39
CA LEU A 72 -19.74 -1.94 7.22
C LEU A 72 -20.77 -2.20 6.12
N PHE A 73 -20.35 -2.71 4.97
CA PHE A 73 -21.27 -3.06 3.88
C PHE A 73 -22.32 -4.10 4.32
N ALA A 74 -21.88 -5.14 5.04
CA ALA A 74 -22.77 -6.17 5.56
C ALA A 74 -23.76 -5.60 6.59
N ALA A 75 -23.31 -4.72 7.48
CA ALA A 75 -24.15 -4.05 8.46
C ALA A 75 -25.22 -3.16 7.78
N VAL A 76 -24.80 -2.31 6.83
CA VAL A 76 -25.73 -1.45 6.06
C VAL A 76 -26.75 -2.27 5.28
N LYS A 77 -26.33 -3.38 4.66
CA LYS A 77 -27.25 -4.26 3.93
C LYS A 77 -28.26 -4.93 4.86
N LYS A 78 -27.84 -5.29 6.08
CA LYS A 78 -28.73 -5.90 7.09
C LYS A 78 -29.75 -4.90 7.65
N VAL A 79 -29.40 -3.63 7.76
CA VAL A 79 -30.32 -2.56 8.21
C VAL A 79 -31.36 -2.19 7.16
N LYS A 80 -31.04 -2.35 5.86
CA LYS A 80 -31.95 -2.05 4.74
C LYS A 80 -32.88 -3.20 4.36
N SER A 81 -32.71 -4.39 4.95
CA SER A 81 -33.52 -5.59 4.69
C SER A 81 -34.52 -5.82 5.80
#